data_AF-A0A318E1X6-F1
#
_entry.id   AF-A0A318E1X6-F1
#
_cell.length_a   1.000
_cell.length_b   1.000
_cell.length_c   1.000
_cell.angle_alpha   90.00
_cell.angle_beta   90.00
_cell.angle_gamma   90.00
#
_symmetry.space_group_name_H-M   'P 1'
#
loop_
_entity.id
_entity.type
_entity.pdbx_description
1 polymer ?
#
loop_
_entity_poly.entity_id
_entity_poly.type
_entity_poly.pdbx_seq_one_letter_code
_entity_poly.pdbx_strand_id
1 'polypeptide(L)'
;MSDAIASPQGNAMKDEHHISSLVVLHRPDAIAALGAFVEQHAALDIAVQGDCRCVVVCETDSQRAVMDHIDALEALPGVINVSLIYHHVEPCAVMDDVVHTAATPQGVDA
;
A
#
# COMPACT_ATOMS: atom_id res chain seq x y z
N MET A 1 -41.66 29.35 -6.69
CA MET A 1 -40.71 29.35 -7.83
C MET A 1 -39.45 30.09 -7.39
N SER A 2 -38.47 29.33 -6.92
CA SER A 2 -37.02 29.61 -6.98
C SER A 2 -36.36 28.49 -6.20
N ASP A 3 -35.98 27.44 -6.94
CA ASP A 3 -35.28 26.27 -6.45
C ASP A 3 -33.94 26.67 -5.84
N ALA A 4 -33.80 26.43 -4.54
CA ALA A 4 -32.51 26.27 -3.91
C ALA A 4 -31.95 24.92 -4.41
N ILE A 5 -31.11 24.96 -5.44
CA ILE A 5 -30.27 23.82 -5.80
C ILE A 5 -29.27 23.61 -4.66
N ALA A 6 -29.65 22.76 -3.72
CA ALA A 6 -28.72 22.16 -2.78
C ALA A 6 -27.58 21.54 -3.58
N SER A 7 -26.37 22.05 -3.39
CA SER A 7 -25.16 21.42 -3.91
C SER A 7 -25.11 19.99 -3.38
N PRO A 8 -24.94 18.97 -4.24
CA PRO A 8 -24.58 17.66 -3.75
C PRO A 8 -23.10 17.77 -3.31
N GLN A 9 -22.87 18.06 -2.04
CA GLN A 9 -21.60 17.70 -1.39
C GLN A 9 -21.61 16.17 -1.28
N GLY A 10 -21.30 15.52 -2.39
CA GLY A 10 -20.85 14.14 -2.39
C GLY A 10 -19.48 14.14 -1.74
N ASN A 11 -19.42 13.74 -0.48
CA ASN A 11 -18.22 13.22 0.16
C ASN A 11 -17.88 11.89 -0.55
N ALA A 12 -17.43 11.97 -1.80
CA ALA A 12 -16.71 10.88 -2.43
C ALA A 12 -15.43 10.78 -1.62
N MET A 13 -15.37 9.78 -0.74
CA MET A 13 -14.14 9.36 -0.11
C MET A 13 -13.10 9.31 -1.22
N LYS A 14 -12.06 10.15 -1.09
CA LYS A 14 -10.91 10.03 -1.97
C LYS A 14 -10.29 8.70 -1.58
N ASP A 15 -10.72 7.64 -2.25
CA ASP A 15 -10.09 6.35 -2.16
C ASP A 15 -8.67 6.59 -2.71
N GLU A 16 -7.69 6.73 -1.81
CA GLU A 16 -6.29 7.00 -2.12
C GLU A 16 -5.52 5.72 -1.86
N HIS A 17 -4.88 5.15 -2.87
CA HIS A 17 -3.97 4.02 -2.69
C HIS A 17 -2.57 4.55 -2.43
N HIS A 18 -2.00 4.12 -1.30
CA HIS A 18 -0.68 4.49 -0.85
C HIS A 18 0.24 3.27 -0.93
N ILE A 19 1.21 3.33 -1.84
CA ILE A 19 2.24 2.30 -2.01
C ILE A 19 3.55 2.85 -1.48
N SER A 20 4.14 2.16 -0.51
CA SER A 20 5.30 2.64 0.24
C SER A 20 6.40 1.60 0.31
N SER A 21 7.65 2.04 0.22
CA SER A 21 8.81 1.20 0.55
C SER A 21 9.43 1.66 1.85
N LEU A 22 9.45 0.75 2.82
CA LEU A 22 10.02 0.93 4.14
C LEU A 22 11.33 0.15 4.23
N VAL A 23 12.37 0.78 4.76
CA VAL A 23 13.59 0.08 5.18
C VAL A 23 13.51 -0.12 6.68
N VAL A 24 13.51 -1.37 7.11
CA VAL A 24 13.53 -1.73 8.53
C VAL A 24 14.95 -2.14 8.89
N LEU A 25 15.61 -1.35 9.74
CA LEU A 25 16.87 -1.73 10.39
C LEU A 25 16.52 -2.51 11.64
N HIS A 26 17.06 -3.72 11.77
CA HIS A 26 16.75 -4.62 12.87
C HIS A 26 17.98 -5.39 13.31
N ARG A 27 17.91 -5.98 14.50
CA ARG A 27 18.89 -6.97 14.95
C ARG A 27 18.70 -8.30 14.21
N PRO A 28 19.75 -9.13 14.06
CA PRO A 28 19.62 -10.41 13.36
C PRO A 28 18.58 -11.38 13.96
N ASP A 29 18.34 -11.29 15.27
CA ASP A 29 17.35 -12.11 15.99
C ASP A 29 15.90 -11.65 15.78
N ALA A 30 15.68 -10.42 15.31
CA ALA A 30 14.35 -9.86 15.10
C ALA A 30 13.66 -10.33 13.80
N ILE A 31 14.39 -10.99 12.90
CA ILE A 31 13.85 -11.31 11.57
C ILE A 31 12.66 -12.29 11.61
N ALA A 32 12.66 -13.22 12.58
CA ALA A 32 11.55 -14.14 12.77
C ALA A 32 10.28 -13.41 13.25
N ALA A 33 10.42 -12.42 14.14
CA ALA A 33 9.31 -11.61 14.61
C ALA A 33 8.77 -10.70 13.50
N LEU A 34 9.66 -10.11 12.70
CA LEU A 34 9.29 -9.32 11.51
C LEU A 34 8.53 -10.16 10.48
N GLY A 35 9.01 -11.36 10.16
CA GLY A 35 8.33 -12.28 9.25
C GLY A 35 6.93 -12.64 9.75
N ALA A 36 6.81 -13.05 11.02
CA ALA A 36 5.51 -13.38 11.60
C ALA A 36 4.55 -12.18 11.65
N PHE A 37 5.07 -10.97 11.88
CA PHE A 37 4.27 -9.75 11.85
C PHE A 37 3.76 -9.47 10.42
N VAL A 38 4.65 -9.52 9.43
CA VAL A 38 4.28 -9.27 8.02
C VAL A 38 3.26 -10.31 7.52
N GLU A 39 3.43 -11.60 7.85
CA GLU A 39 2.48 -12.66 7.49
C GLU A 39 1.05 -12.44 8.04
N GLN A 40 0.91 -11.67 9.13
CA GLN A 40 -0.39 -11.34 9.73
C GLN A 40 -1.05 -10.10 9.11
N HIS A 41 -0.31 -9.33 8.30
CA HIS A 41 -0.78 -8.08 7.72
C HIS A 41 -0.72 -8.16 6.19
N ALA A 42 -1.88 -8.36 5.56
CA ALA A 42 -1.99 -8.46 4.11
C ALA A 42 -1.49 -7.22 3.34
N ALA A 43 -1.42 -6.07 4.02
CA ALA A 43 -0.89 -4.81 3.49
C ALA A 43 0.65 -4.78 3.40
N LEU A 44 1.35 -5.75 3.98
CA LEU A 44 2.81 -5.75 4.10
C LEU A 44 3.41 -6.95 3.36
N ASP A 45 4.57 -6.74 2.74
CA ASP A 45 5.39 -7.81 2.16
C ASP A 45 6.88 -7.53 2.32
N ILE A 46 7.70 -8.55 2.62
CA ILE A 46 9.15 -8.41 2.70
C ILE A 46 9.74 -8.65 1.30
N ALA A 47 9.95 -7.57 0.55
CA ALA A 47 10.52 -7.63 -0.80
C ALA A 47 11.99 -8.05 -0.81
N VAL A 48 12.77 -7.62 0.19
CA VAL A 48 14.20 -7.96 0.30
C VAL A 48 14.56 -8.17 1.77
N GLN A 49 15.21 -9.28 2.06
CA GLN A 49 15.71 -9.59 3.41
C GLN A 49 17.24 -9.63 3.42
N GLY A 50 17.84 -8.98 4.42
CA GLY A 50 19.26 -9.08 4.75
C GLY A 50 19.47 -9.26 6.25
N ASP A 51 20.71 -9.44 6.68
CA ASP A 51 21.04 -9.87 8.06
C ASP A 51 20.59 -8.87 9.14
N CYS A 52 20.69 -7.56 8.88
CA CYS A 52 20.31 -6.50 9.83
C CYS A 52 19.36 -5.46 9.21
N ARG A 53 18.92 -5.68 7.98
CA ARG A 53 18.00 -4.76 7.28
C ARG A 53 17.12 -5.53 6.32
N CYS A 54 15.86 -5.13 6.23
CA CYS A 54 14.96 -5.60 5.19
C CYS A 54 14.22 -4.42 4.54
N VAL A 55 13.73 -4.66 3.32
CA VAL A 55 12.83 -3.77 2.62
C VAL A 55 11.43 -4.37 2.70
N VAL A 56 10.49 -3.60 3.23
CA VAL A 56 9.08 -3.94 3.35
C VAL A 56 8.29 -3.05 2.40
N VAL A 57 7.46 -3.66 1.56
CA VAL A 57 6.47 -2.95 0.77
C VAL A 57 5.19 -2.86 1.59
N CYS A 58 4.57 -1.68 1.61
CA CYS A 58 3.35 -1.40 2.35
C CYS A 58 2.32 -0.77 1.41
N GLU A 59 1.18 -1.42 1.23
CA GLU A 59 0.07 -0.99 0.37
C GLU A 59 -1.18 -0.77 1.22
N THR A 60 -1.68 0.46 1.26
CA THR A 60 -2.81 0.84 2.12
C THR A 60 -3.71 1.88 1.48
N ASP A 61 -4.92 2.04 2.00
CA ASP A 61 -5.90 3.01 1.48
C ASP A 61 -5.84 4.39 2.15
N SER A 62 -4.84 4.63 3.01
CA SER A 62 -4.62 5.96 3.59
C SER A 62 -3.19 6.16 4.09
N GLN A 63 -2.71 7.39 4.04
CA GLN A 63 -1.44 7.76 4.67
C GLN A 63 -1.41 7.45 6.18
N ARG A 64 -2.57 7.51 6.85
CA ARG A 64 -2.68 7.15 8.27
C ARG A 64 -2.29 5.68 8.50
N ALA A 65 -2.80 4.77 7.67
CA ALA A 65 -2.50 3.35 7.78
C ALA A 65 -1.01 3.06 7.54
N VAL A 66 -0.36 3.76 6.61
CA VAL A 66 1.12 3.66 6.45
C VAL A 66 1.83 4.00 7.75
N MET A 67 1.46 5.11 8.39
CA MET A 67 2.09 5.54 9.65
C MET A 67 1.80 4.58 10.79
N ASP A 68 0.58 4.03 10.89
CA ASP A 68 0.24 3.05 11.91
C ASP A 68 1.07 1.75 11.76
N HIS A 69 1.35 1.33 10.52
CA HIS A 69 2.27 0.22 10.26
C HIS A 69 3.72 0.53 10.62
N ILE A 70 4.18 1.76 10.38
CA ILE A 70 5.53 2.20 10.81
C ILE A 70 5.63 2.11 12.33
N ASP A 71 4.67 2.69 13.06
CA ASP A 71 4.65 2.66 14.53
C ASP A 71 4.62 1.22 15.06
N ALA A 72 3.84 0.34 14.44
CA ALA A 72 3.76 -1.07 14.82
C ALA A 72 5.07 -1.83 14.56
N LEU A 73 5.73 -1.57 13.43
CA LEU A 73 7.04 -2.16 13.11
C LEU A 73 8.12 -1.67 14.07
N GLU A 74 8.14 -0.38 14.42
CA GLU A 74 9.09 0.18 15.38
C GLU A 74 8.91 -0.37 16.80
N ALA A 75 7.69 -0.77 17.17
CA ALA A 75 7.41 -1.39 18.45
C ALA A 75 7.88 -2.85 18.55
N LEU A 76 8.24 -3.51 17.44
CA LEU A 76 8.69 -4.90 17.47
C LEU A 76 10.05 -5.03 18.19
N PRO A 77 10.19 -5.98 19.12
CA PRO A 77 11.45 -6.21 19.81
C PRO A 77 12.60 -6.48 18.83
N GLY A 78 13.66 -5.69 18.95
CA GLY A 78 14.85 -5.81 18.11
C GLY A 78 14.81 -5.04 16.80
N VAL A 79 13.70 -4.39 16.46
CA VAL A 79 13.69 -3.31 15.44
C VAL A 79 14.40 -2.09 16.03
N ILE A 80 15.26 -1.49 15.21
CA ILE A 80 16.10 -0.35 15.59
C ILE A 80 15.55 0.93 14.95
N ASN A 81 15.12 0.85 13.70
CA ASN A 81 14.54 1.96 12.96
C ASN A 81 13.68 1.47 11.80
N VAL A 82 12.64 2.22 11.48
CA VAL A 82 11.88 2.09 10.24
C VAL A 82 11.98 3.42 9.48
N SER A 83 12.30 3.36 8.18
CA SER A 83 12.47 4.55 7.35
C SER A 83 11.65 4.44 6.08
N LEU A 84 10.78 5.41 5.83
CA LEU A 84 10.01 5.54 4.60
C LEU A 84 10.91 6.12 3.51
N ILE A 85 11.25 5.31 2.51
CA ILE A 85 12.13 5.70 1.41
C ILE A 85 11.36 6.21 0.20
N TYR A 86 10.23 5.57 -0.08
CA TYR A 86 9.38 5.91 -1.21
C TYR A 86 7.92 5.88 -0.79
N HIS A 87 7.14 6.84 -1.31
CA HIS A 87 5.71 6.94 -1.10
C HIS A 87 5.05 7.40 -2.40
N HIS A 88 4.16 6.56 -2.93
CA HIS A 88 3.31 6.87 -4.07
C HIS A 88 1.87 6.95 -3.62
N VAL A 89 1.11 7.91 -4.17
CA VAL A 89 -0.30 8.10 -3.85
C VAL A 89 -1.08 8.21 -5.15
N GLU A 90 -2.03 7.31 -5.35
CA GLU A 90 -2.90 7.30 -6.52
C GLU A 90 -4.37 7.39 -6.13
N PRO A 91 -5.20 8.17 -6.83
CA PRO A 91 -6.64 8.06 -6.71
C PRO A 91 -7.10 6.67 -7.18
N CYS A 92 -7.89 5.95 -6.39
CA CYS A 92 -8.48 4.66 -6.74
C CYS A 92 -9.26 4.69 -8.06
N ALA A 93 -9.84 5.84 -8.41
CA ALA A 93 -10.55 6.06 -9.66
C ALA A 93 -9.69 5.92 -10.93
N VAL A 94 -8.35 5.94 -10.83
CA VAL A 94 -7.47 5.76 -12.00
C VAL A 94 -6.94 4.33 -12.17
N MET A 95 -7.03 3.47 -11.16
CA MET A 95 -6.49 2.10 -11.21
C MET A 95 -7.35 1.14 -12.05
N ASP A 96 -8.66 1.43 -12.19
CA ASP A 96 -9.65 0.54 -12.82
C ASP A 96 -9.75 0.68 -14.36
N ASP A 97 -8.99 1.59 -14.97
CA ASP A 97 -9.12 1.94 -16.41
C ASP A 97 -8.16 1.15 -17.34
N VAL A 98 -7.36 0.21 -16.81
CA VAL A 98 -6.30 -0.48 -17.59
C VAL A 98 -6.47 -2.00 -17.62
N VAL A 99 -7.66 -2.55 -17.95
CA VAL A 99 -7.76 -3.86 -18.62
C VAL A 99 -8.99 -3.93 -19.54
N HIS A 100 -8.98 -3.17 -20.64
CA HIS A 100 -9.78 -3.49 -21.82
C HIS A 100 -8.91 -3.48 -23.08
N THR A 101 -7.93 -4.40 -23.15
CA THR A 101 -7.49 -4.90 -24.46
C THR A 101 -8.62 -5.75 -25.01
N ALA A 102 -9.49 -5.14 -25.81
CA ALA A 102 -10.38 -5.86 -26.69
C ALA A 102 -9.50 -6.72 -27.63
N ALA A 103 -9.45 -8.02 -27.37
CA ALA A 103 -8.99 -8.98 -28.34
C ALA A 103 -9.93 -8.87 -29.55
N THR A 104 -9.46 -8.23 -30.63
CA THR A 104 -10.14 -8.27 -31.92
C THR A 104 -10.26 -9.74 -32.33
N PRO A 105 -11.48 -10.31 -32.50
CA PRO A 105 -11.60 -11.62 -33.11
C PRO A 105 -11.26 -11.43 -34.59
N GLN A 106 -10.01 -11.74 -34.96
CA GLN A 106 -9.60 -11.78 -36.35
C GLN A 106 -10.34 -12.97 -36.98
N GLY A 107 -11.25 -12.64 -37.90
CA GLY A 107 -12.24 -13.54 -38.48
C GLY A 107 -11.67 -14.86 -38.95
N VAL A 108 -12.35 -15.93 -38.54
CA VAL A 108 -12.49 -17.13 -39.34
C VAL A 108 -13.38 -16.79 -40.55
N ASP A 109 -13.05 -17.38 -41.70
CA ASP A 109 -13.83 -17.55 -42.94
C ASP A 109 -13.28 -16.83 -44.19
N ALA A 110 -12.48 -17.57 -44.97
CA ALA A 110 -12.79 -18.03 -46.35
C ALA A 110 -11.52 -18.53 -47.07
#